data_AF-A0A7K3L7A0-F1
#
_entry.id   AF-A0A7K3L7A0-F1
#
_cell.length_a   1.000
_cell.length_b   1.000
_cell.length_c   1.000
_cell.angle_alpha   90.00
_cell.angle_beta   90.00
_cell.angle_gamma   90.00
#
_symmetry.space_group_name_H-M   'P 1'
#
loop_
_entity.id
_entity.type
_entity.pdbx_description
1 polymer ?
#
loop_
_entity_poly.entity_id
_entity_poly.type
_entity_poly.pdbx_seq_one_letter_code
_entity_poly.pdbx_strand_id
1 'polypeptide(L)'
;MEVMHVTARIAAPLLAAAALAAAPAAHADDASYLAKVNASPVPIPIADHVKVTSGHYICAQLRMYGHTGTYRAGISPGDLVRQLTNTFYYSPEAADVQITAAQSELCPETLRP
;
A
#
# COMPACT_ATOMS: atom_id res chain seq x y z
N MET A 1 -48.17 51.43 -20.58
CA MET A 1 -48.26 50.01 -20.24
C MET A 1 -47.11 49.70 -19.29
N GLU A 2 -47.47 49.30 -18.06
CA GLU A 2 -46.62 48.56 -17.11
C GLU A 2 -45.91 47.39 -17.83
N VAL A 3 -44.70 46.95 -17.46
CA VAL A 3 -44.47 46.15 -16.25
C VAL A 3 -43.09 46.42 -15.64
N MET A 4 -43.14 46.70 -14.35
CA MET A 4 -42.08 46.79 -13.37
C MET A 4 -41.73 45.36 -12.91
N HIS A 5 -40.47 44.91 -13.04
CA HIS A 5 -39.95 43.80 -12.22
C HIS A 5 -38.46 44.01 -11.91
N VAL A 6 -38.24 44.54 -10.71
CA VAL A 6 -37.03 44.34 -9.93
C VAL A 6 -37.00 42.88 -9.49
N THR A 7 -35.90 42.17 -9.74
CA THR A 7 -35.62 40.95 -8.97
C THR A 7 -34.13 40.84 -8.69
N ALA A 8 -33.87 40.63 -7.41
CA ALA A 8 -32.64 40.87 -6.72
C ALA A 8 -31.55 39.82 -6.99
N ARG A 9 -30.32 40.28 -6.72
CA ARG A 9 -29.07 39.55 -6.58
C ARG A 9 -29.24 38.21 -5.88
N ILE A 10 -28.74 37.14 -6.49
CA ILE A 10 -28.23 35.99 -5.74
C ILE A 10 -26.80 35.77 -6.21
N ALA A 11 -25.87 36.39 -5.48
CA ALA A 11 -24.49 35.98 -5.47
C ALA A 11 -24.46 34.56 -4.90
N ALA A 12 -24.19 33.56 -5.75
CA ALA A 12 -23.81 32.25 -5.28
C ALA A 12 -22.33 32.31 -4.89
N PRO A 13 -21.96 32.19 -3.60
CA PRO A 13 -20.57 32.07 -3.23
C PRO A 13 -20.10 30.71 -3.72
N LEU A 14 -19.22 30.69 -4.72
CA LEU A 14 -18.41 29.52 -5.08
C LEU A 14 -17.39 29.28 -3.96
N LEU A 15 -17.88 28.89 -2.78
CA LEU A 15 -17.09 28.17 -1.78
C LEU A 15 -17.18 26.69 -2.14
N ALA A 16 -16.36 26.27 -3.09
CA ALA A 16 -15.88 24.89 -3.10
C ALA A 16 -14.50 24.93 -2.43
N ALA A 17 -14.54 24.60 -1.16
CA ALA A 17 -13.40 24.58 -0.27
C ALA A 17 -12.23 23.76 -0.85
N ALA A 18 -11.03 24.22 -0.54
CA ALA A 18 -9.84 23.41 -0.53
C ALA A 18 -10.11 22.09 0.21
N ALA A 19 -10.25 21.02 -0.54
CA ALA A 19 -9.98 19.68 -0.08
C ALA A 19 -9.14 19.03 -1.18
N LEU A 20 -7.83 19.33 -1.18
CA LEU A 20 -6.90 18.23 -1.30
C LEU A 20 -7.19 17.34 -0.10
N ALA A 21 -8.25 16.53 -0.20
CA ALA A 21 -8.37 15.33 0.58
C ALA A 21 -7.02 14.67 0.40
N ALA A 22 -6.29 14.54 1.52
CA ALA A 22 -5.11 13.73 1.59
C ALA A 22 -5.36 12.50 0.73
N ALA A 23 -4.68 12.42 -0.42
CA ALA A 23 -4.74 11.20 -1.20
C ALA A 23 -4.39 10.11 -0.19
N PRO A 24 -5.26 9.11 0.03
CA PRO A 24 -4.88 7.99 0.87
C PRO A 24 -3.53 7.53 0.34
N ALA A 25 -2.57 7.33 1.26
CA ALA A 25 -1.19 6.96 0.93
C ALA A 25 -1.19 6.11 -0.34
N ALA A 26 -0.56 6.61 -1.40
CA ALA A 26 -0.67 6.07 -2.74
C ALA A 26 -0.38 4.56 -2.72
N HIS A 27 -1.48 3.80 -2.73
CA HIS A 27 -1.66 2.41 -3.11
C HIS A 27 -0.88 1.36 -2.31
N ALA A 28 -1.56 0.74 -1.34
CA ALA A 28 -1.47 -0.71 -1.20
C ALA A 28 -2.29 -1.31 -2.34
N ASP A 29 -1.66 -1.65 -3.47
CA ASP A 29 -2.36 -2.27 -4.61
C ASP A 29 -2.04 -3.76 -4.70
N ASP A 30 -2.98 -4.57 -4.23
CA ASP A 30 -2.91 -6.02 -4.30
C ASP A 30 -2.75 -6.52 -5.74
N ALA A 31 -3.34 -5.82 -6.72
CA ALA A 31 -3.26 -6.20 -8.12
C ALA A 31 -1.85 -5.93 -8.69
N SER A 32 -1.28 -4.75 -8.44
CA SER A 32 0.10 -4.43 -8.82
C SER A 32 1.11 -5.34 -8.12
N TYR A 33 0.95 -5.57 -6.81
CA TYR A 33 1.76 -6.54 -6.07
C TYR A 33 1.73 -7.92 -6.72
N LEU A 34 0.53 -8.45 -6.97
CA LEU A 34 0.36 -9.76 -7.55
C LEU A 34 0.94 -9.85 -8.95
N ALA A 35 0.74 -8.82 -9.79
CA ALA A 35 1.34 -8.72 -11.12
C ALA A 35 2.87 -8.75 -11.04
N LYS A 36 3.47 -8.03 -10.09
CA LYS A 36 4.92 -7.98 -9.90
C LYS A 36 5.50 -9.31 -9.43
N VAL A 37 4.82 -9.98 -8.51
CA VAL A 37 5.21 -11.32 -8.05
C VAL A 37 5.09 -12.33 -9.20
N ASN A 38 4.01 -12.29 -9.98
CA ASN A 38 3.78 -13.21 -11.09
C ASN A 38 4.67 -12.95 -12.32
N ALA A 39 5.20 -11.74 -12.47
CA ALA A 39 6.17 -11.40 -13.50
C ALA A 39 7.61 -11.86 -13.16
N SER A 40 7.86 -12.28 -11.91
CA SER A 40 9.18 -12.77 -11.49
C SER A 40 9.52 -14.10 -12.18
N PRO A 41 10.79 -14.30 -12.60
CA PRO A 41 11.25 -15.60 -13.11
C PRO A 41 11.37 -16.67 -12.00
N VAL A 42 11.25 -16.28 -10.73
CA VAL A 42 11.30 -17.20 -9.59
C VAL A 42 9.91 -17.80 -9.36
N PRO A 43 9.73 -19.12 -9.48
CA PRO A 43 8.42 -19.74 -9.29
C PRO A 43 7.99 -19.70 -7.82
N ILE A 44 6.79 -19.20 -7.57
CA ILE A 44 6.13 -19.23 -6.25
C ILE A 44 4.80 -19.99 -6.41
N PRO A 45 4.79 -21.34 -6.29
CA PRO A 45 3.68 -22.19 -6.68
C PRO A 45 2.58 -22.25 -5.61
N ILE A 46 2.08 -21.09 -5.23
CA ILE A 46 0.93 -20.94 -4.31
C ILE A 46 -0.18 -20.16 -5.02
N ALA A 47 -1.41 -20.32 -4.55
CA ALA A 47 -2.54 -19.60 -5.13
C ALA A 47 -2.39 -18.07 -4.95
N ASP A 48 -2.91 -17.30 -5.90
CA ASP A 48 -2.72 -15.85 -5.94
C ASP A 48 -3.23 -15.13 -4.67
N HIS A 49 -4.37 -15.56 -4.11
CA HIS A 49 -4.88 -15.01 -2.86
C HIS A 49 -3.93 -15.26 -1.66
N VAL A 50 -3.15 -16.35 -1.69
CA VAL A 50 -2.14 -16.66 -0.67
C VAL A 50 -0.92 -15.75 -0.85
N LYS A 51 -0.53 -15.44 -2.09
CA LYS A 51 0.52 -14.44 -2.36
C LYS A 51 0.12 -13.09 -1.79
N VAL A 52 -1.09 -12.61 -2.09
CA VAL A 52 -1.60 -11.32 -1.58
C VAL A 52 -1.60 -11.31 -0.05
N THR A 53 -2.12 -12.38 0.58
CA THR A 53 -2.10 -12.52 2.04
C THR A 53 -0.66 -12.48 2.59
N SER A 54 0.28 -13.15 1.92
CA SER A 54 1.70 -13.14 2.27
C SER A 54 2.33 -11.75 2.14
N GLY A 55 1.97 -10.98 1.12
CA GLY A 55 2.39 -9.58 0.94
C GLY A 55 1.99 -8.69 2.12
N HIS A 56 0.73 -8.80 2.58
CA HIS A 56 0.26 -8.08 3.76
C HIS A 56 0.96 -8.53 5.06
N TYR A 57 1.19 -9.83 5.21
CA TYR A 57 1.97 -10.38 6.32
C TYR A 57 3.41 -9.83 6.33
N ILE A 58 4.08 -9.82 5.17
CA ILE A 58 5.41 -9.26 5.00
C ILE A 58 5.43 -7.80 5.41
N CYS A 59 4.48 -7.00 4.93
CA CYS A 59 4.36 -5.62 5.35
C CYS A 59 4.17 -5.51 6.86
N ALA A 60 3.30 -6.32 7.48
CA ALA A 60 3.16 -6.31 8.94
C ALA A 60 4.45 -6.66 9.70
N GLN A 61 5.31 -7.53 9.16
CA GLN A 61 6.61 -7.85 9.77
C GLN A 61 7.64 -6.74 9.59
N LEU A 62 7.64 -6.08 8.43
CA LEU A 62 8.50 -4.93 8.13
C LEU A 62 8.07 -3.68 8.92
N ARG A 63 6.77 -3.56 9.21
CA ARG A 63 6.15 -2.49 9.99
C ARG A 63 6.03 -2.88 11.47
N MET A 64 6.93 -2.44 12.35
CA MET A 64 6.65 -2.54 13.78
C MET A 64 5.67 -1.43 14.18
N TYR A 65 4.43 -1.81 14.51
CA TYR A 65 3.49 -0.87 15.13
C TYR A 65 3.94 -0.56 16.56
N GLY A 66 4.43 0.66 16.78
CA GLY A 66 4.55 1.18 18.13
C GLY A 66 3.16 1.33 18.75
N HIS A 67 3.02 1.05 20.05
CA HIS A 67 1.75 1.20 20.78
C HIS A 67 1.15 2.62 20.68
N THR A 68 1.98 3.60 20.32
CA THR A 68 1.65 5.01 20.12
C THR A 68 1.25 5.37 18.68
N GLY A 69 1.08 4.40 17.78
CA GLY A 69 0.76 4.64 16.37
C GLY A 69 1.91 5.20 15.53
N THR A 70 3.12 5.26 16.10
CA THR A 70 4.32 5.69 15.36
C THR A 70 4.98 4.51 14.67
N TYR A 71 5.36 4.73 13.41
CA TYR A 71 6.05 3.76 12.60
C TYR A 71 7.46 3.47 13.15
N ARG A 72 7.74 2.22 13.52
CA ARG A 72 9.11 1.77 13.79
C ARG A 72 9.49 0.72 12.76
N ALA A 73 10.77 0.73 12.37
CA ALA A 73 11.33 -0.35 11.56
C ALA A 73 11.14 -1.67 12.31
N GLY A 74 10.46 -2.62 11.66
CA GLY A 74 10.26 -3.98 12.14
C GLY A 74 11.47 -4.85 11.87
N ILE A 75 11.21 -6.10 11.48
CA ILE A 75 12.25 -7.06 11.14
C ILE A 75 13.01 -6.55 9.90
N SER A 76 14.33 -6.71 9.89
CA SER A 76 15.13 -6.36 8.72
C SER A 76 14.74 -7.27 7.53
N PRO A 77 14.78 -6.79 6.27
CA PRO A 77 14.48 -7.64 5.11
C PRO A 77 15.26 -8.97 5.12
N GLY A 78 16.55 -8.95 5.46
CA GLY A 78 17.37 -10.16 5.55
C GLY A 78 16.94 -11.14 6.64
N ASP A 79 16.54 -10.64 7.82
CA ASP A 79 15.96 -11.50 8.86
C ASP A 79 14.60 -12.05 8.45
N LEU A 80 13.81 -11.28 7.71
CA LEU A 80 12.52 -11.70 7.20
C LEU A 80 12.68 -12.78 6.12
N VAL A 81 13.68 -12.71 5.24
CA VAL A 81 14.04 -13.80 4.32
C VAL A 81 14.25 -15.09 5.11
N ARG A 82 15.10 -15.06 6.13
CA ARG A 82 15.37 -16.23 6.99
C ARG A 82 14.10 -16.75 7.68
N GLN A 83 13.21 -15.86 8.13
CA GLN A 83 11.95 -16.27 8.72
C GLN A 83 11.04 -16.94 7.69
N LEU A 84 10.91 -16.36 6.50
CA LEU A 84 10.06 -16.89 5.44
C LEU A 84 10.54 -18.26 4.94
N THR A 85 11.85 -18.45 4.82
CA THR A 85 12.43 -19.75 4.44
C THR A 85 12.19 -20.82 5.51
N ASN A 86 12.25 -20.45 6.80
CA ASN A 86 12.13 -21.41 7.90
C ASN A 86 10.68 -21.72 8.26
N THR A 87 9.77 -20.76 8.13
CA THR A 87 8.37 -20.90 8.56
C THR A 87 7.44 -21.28 7.40
N PHE A 88 7.66 -20.71 6.22
CA PHE A 88 6.77 -20.91 5.06
C PHE A 88 7.42 -21.77 3.96
N TYR A 89 8.64 -22.27 4.19
CA TYR A 89 9.38 -23.12 3.26
C TYR A 89 9.55 -22.51 1.87
N TYR A 90 9.55 -21.18 1.76
CA TYR A 90 9.94 -20.50 0.54
C TYR A 90 11.44 -20.69 0.30
N SER A 91 11.85 -20.70 -0.98
CA SER A 91 13.26 -20.50 -1.28
C SER A 91 13.67 -19.07 -0.89
N PRO A 92 14.95 -18.81 -0.57
CA PRO A 92 15.43 -17.46 -0.28
C PRO A 92 15.07 -16.46 -1.38
N GLU A 93 15.18 -16.86 -2.64
CA GLU A 93 14.86 -16.04 -3.80
C GLU A 93 13.36 -15.72 -3.88
N ALA A 94 12.51 -16.69 -3.57
CA ALA A 94 11.06 -16.49 -3.53
C ALA A 94 10.64 -15.57 -2.38
N ALA A 95 11.35 -15.62 -1.25
CA ALA A 95 11.16 -14.69 -0.14
C ALA A 95 11.58 -13.27 -0.55
N ASP A 96 12.74 -13.10 -1.18
CA ASP A 96 13.23 -11.79 -1.65
C ASP A 96 12.30 -11.14 -2.68
N VAL A 97 11.76 -11.92 -3.63
CA VAL A 97 10.79 -11.43 -4.62
C VAL A 97 9.55 -10.87 -3.92
N GLN A 98 8.99 -11.60 -2.96
CA GLN A 98 7.80 -11.16 -2.24
C GLN A 98 8.08 -9.95 -1.34
N ILE A 99 9.24 -9.89 -0.69
CA ILE A 99 9.66 -8.74 0.11
C ILE A 99 9.81 -7.51 -0.77
N THR A 100 10.59 -7.59 -1.85
CA THR A 100 10.82 -6.47 -2.76
C THR A 100 9.52 -5.96 -3.37
N ALA A 101 8.65 -6.87 -3.82
CA ALA A 101 7.34 -6.50 -4.36
C ALA A 101 6.45 -5.84 -3.32
N ALA A 102 6.36 -6.40 -2.11
CA ALA A 102 5.57 -5.83 -1.02
C ALA A 102 6.08 -4.43 -0.62
N GLN A 103 7.40 -4.27 -0.49
CA GLN A 103 8.00 -2.97 -0.21
C GLN A 103 7.68 -1.94 -1.28
N SER A 104 7.66 -2.31 -2.57
CA SER A 104 7.35 -1.34 -3.62
C SER A 104 5.86 -1.06 -3.84
N GLU A 105 4.97 -2.03 -3.60
CA GLU A 105 3.55 -1.96 -4.02
C GLU A 105 2.55 -1.94 -2.86
N LEU A 106 2.95 -2.37 -1.65
CA LEU A 106 2.05 -2.51 -0.49
C LEU A 106 2.49 -1.66 0.72
N CYS A 107 3.80 -1.54 0.92
CA CYS A 107 4.40 -0.84 2.06
C CYS A 107 5.66 -0.04 1.70
N PRO A 108 5.55 0.98 0.84
CA PRO A 108 6.67 1.82 0.41
C PRO A 108 7.37 2.57 1.54
N GLU A 109 6.68 2.87 2.64
CA GLU A 109 7.29 3.48 3.83
C GLU A 109 8.27 2.56 4.57
N THR A 110 8.31 1.27 4.24
CA THR A 110 9.32 0.32 4.76
C THR A 110 10.65 0.38 4.01
N LEU A 111 10.71 1.03 2.83
CA LEU A 111 11.96 1.29 2.12
C LEU A 111 12.71 2.40 2.87
N ARG A 112 13.72 2.03 3.65
CA ARG A 112 14.65 3.00 4.23
C ARG A 112 15.61 3.51 3.13
N PRO A 113 15.90 4.82 3.07
CA PRO A 113 17.06 5.30 2.33
C PRO A 113 18.38 4.88 2.97
#